data_AF-A0ABD2MWQ7-F1
#
_entry.id   AF-A0ABD2MWQ7-F1
#
_cell.length_a   1.000
_cell.length_b   1.000
_cell.length_c   1.000
_cell.angle_alpha   90.00
_cell.angle_beta   90.00
_cell.angle_gamma   90.00
#
_symmetry.space_group_name_H-M   'P 1'
#
loop_
_entity.id
_entity.type
_entity.pdbx_description
1 polymer ?
#
loop_
_entity_poly.entity_id
_entity_poly.type
_entity_poly.pdbx_seq_one_letter_code
_entity_poly.pdbx_strand_id
1 'polypeptide(L)'
;MERDIFGRLLAIAVEQKVNIEYCLSFPLAPIPPALFSCSGEMLKTDKSTLSKQLTSKIVSENPGEIDVEIIDGFYYMYQIGSTLPQTFGKLAESILIKLCAKKAQE
;
A
#
# COMPACT_ATOMS: atom_id res chain seq x y z
N MET A 1 12.51 -3.96 13.65
CA MET A 1 12.11 -3.40 12.34
C MET A 1 12.53 -1.93 12.22
N GLU A 2 12.34 -1.08 13.25
CA GLU A 2 12.74 0.35 13.21
C GLU A 2 14.25 0.64 13.24
N ARG A 3 15.06 -0.21 13.89
CA ARG A 3 16.54 -0.05 13.94
C ARG A 3 17.20 -0.02 12.56
N ASP A 4 16.58 -0.64 11.56
CA ASP A 4 17.15 -0.78 10.22
C ASP A 4 16.97 0.50 9.37
N ILE A 5 15.94 1.29 9.63
CA ILE A 5 15.66 2.52 8.86
C ILE A 5 16.77 3.56 9.08
N PHE A 6 17.19 3.80 10.32
CA PHE A 6 18.25 4.77 10.62
C PHE A 6 19.62 4.31 10.12
N GLY A 7 19.90 3.01 10.16
CA GLY A 7 21.13 2.44 9.59
C GLY A 7 21.19 2.63 8.07
N ARG A 8 20.08 2.36 7.36
CA ARG A 8 19.97 2.57 5.91
C ARG A 8 20.03 4.03 5.52
N LEU A 9 19.38 4.92 6.29
CA LEU A 9 19.45 6.37 6.08
C LEU A 9 20.89 6.87 6.18
N LEU A 10 21.64 6.40 7.19
CA LEU A 10 23.04 6.76 7.39
C LEU A 10 23.93 6.25 6.25
N ALA A 11 23.73 5.00 5.81
CA ALA A 11 24.48 4.42 4.69
C ALA A 11 24.27 5.20 3.37
N ILE A 12 23.01 5.53 3.06
CA ILE A 12 22.66 6.32 1.88
C ILE A 12 23.26 7.72 1.98
N ALA A 13 23.25 8.33 3.16
CA ALA A 13 23.79 9.67 3.33
C ALA A 13 25.31 9.74 3.15
N VAL A 14 26.04 8.70 3.58
CA VAL A 14 27.48 8.58 3.33
C VAL A 14 27.76 8.45 1.83
N GLU A 15 27.01 7.59 1.13
CA GLU A 15 27.17 7.37 -0.31
C GLU A 15 26.84 8.63 -1.13
N GLN A 16 25.73 9.29 -0.80
CA GLN A 16 25.23 10.47 -1.53
C GLN A 16 25.81 11.80 -1.02
N LYS A 17 26.74 11.75 -0.05
CA LYS A 17 27.35 12.93 0.60
C LYS A 17 26.32 13.93 1.17
N VAL A 18 25.25 13.40 1.77
CA VAL A 18 24.20 14.20 2.40
C VAL A 18 24.60 14.54 3.84
N ASN A 19 24.51 15.82 4.20
CA ASN A 19 24.76 16.26 5.57
C ASN A 19 23.53 15.98 6.45
N ILE A 20 23.53 14.83 7.12
CA ILE A 20 22.43 14.40 8.01
C ILE A 20 22.22 15.34 9.20
N GLU A 21 23.29 15.88 9.77
CA GLU A 21 23.19 16.83 10.89
C GLU A 21 22.40 18.08 10.47
N TYR A 22 22.69 18.62 9.29
CA TYR A 22 21.91 19.71 8.70
C TYR A 22 20.48 19.30 8.38
N CYS A 23 20.24 18.12 7.80
CA CYS A 23 18.89 17.64 7.50
C CYS A 23 18.02 17.48 8.76
N LEU A 24 18.59 16.97 9.86
CA LEU A 24 17.91 16.78 11.14
C LEU A 24 17.78 18.07 11.97
N SER A 25 18.44 19.16 11.55
CA SER A 25 18.26 20.48 12.16
C SER A 25 16.90 21.11 11.84
N PHE A 26 16.21 20.58 10.82
CA PHE A 26 14.83 20.94 10.51
C PHE A 26 13.89 19.98 11.22
N PRO A 27 12.78 20.46 11.81
CA PRO A 27 11.79 19.58 12.40
C PRO A 27 11.36 18.55 11.35
N LEU A 28 11.28 17.27 11.76
CA LEU A 28 10.59 16.24 11.01
C LEU A 28 9.14 16.69 10.87
N ALA A 29 8.85 17.46 9.83
CA ALA A 29 7.50 17.91 9.58
C ALA A 29 6.64 16.64 9.53
N PRO A 30 5.51 16.58 10.27
CA PRO A 30 4.58 15.50 10.11
C PRO A 30 4.01 15.65 8.70
N ILE A 31 4.64 14.95 7.75
CA ILE A 31 4.27 14.89 6.33
C ILE A 31 4.58 16.20 5.55
N PRO A 32 5.10 16.12 4.31
CA PRO A 32 5.46 17.29 3.50
C PRO A 32 4.35 18.34 3.37
N PRO A 33 4.67 19.65 3.41
CA PRO A 33 3.69 20.73 3.19
C PRO A 33 2.97 20.64 1.84
N ALA A 34 3.60 20.03 0.84
CA ALA A 34 2.96 19.73 -0.45
C ALA A 34 1.75 18.79 -0.35
N LEU A 35 1.55 18.15 0.81
CA LEU A 35 0.42 17.29 1.12
C LEU A 35 -0.61 17.95 2.04
N PHE A 36 -0.50 19.26 2.31
CA PHE A 36 -1.46 20.03 3.10
C PHE A 36 -1.89 21.32 2.40
N SER A 37 -3.12 21.74 2.63
CA SER A 37 -3.62 23.06 2.25
C SER A 37 -3.03 24.14 3.17
N CYS A 38 -3.14 25.41 2.78
CA CYS A 38 -2.75 26.54 3.63
C CYS A 38 -3.56 26.63 4.95
N SER A 39 -4.69 25.90 5.06
CA SER A 39 -5.48 25.76 6.28
C SER A 39 -5.03 24.60 7.18
N GLY A 40 -4.01 23.84 6.79
CA GLY A 40 -3.47 22.71 7.55
C GLY A 40 -4.26 21.41 7.38
N GLU A 41 -5.21 21.36 6.44
CA GLU A 41 -5.90 20.11 6.10
C GLU A 41 -5.06 19.28 5.14
N MET A 42 -5.00 17.97 5.35
CA MET A 42 -4.29 17.08 4.42
C MET A 42 -4.99 17.12 3.05
N LEU A 43 -4.22 17.38 1.99
CA LEU A 43 -4.67 17.31 0.61
C LEU A 43 -5.04 15.86 0.28
N LYS A 44 -6.33 15.54 0.47
CA LYS A 44 -6.90 14.27 0.05
C LYS A 44 -7.08 14.32 -1.46
N THR A 45 -6.12 13.78 -2.20
CA THR A 45 -6.37 13.43 -3.60
C THR A 45 -7.35 12.26 -3.60
N ASP A 46 -8.46 12.37 -4.32
CA ASP A 46 -9.31 11.22 -4.61
C ASP A 46 -8.41 10.12 -5.22
N LYS A 47 -8.23 9.00 -4.49
CA LYS A 47 -7.37 7.89 -4.94
C LYS A 47 -7.78 7.41 -6.34
N SER A 48 -9.05 7.57 -6.70
CA SER A 48 -9.55 7.23 -8.02
C SER A 48 -9.04 8.16 -9.12
N THR A 49 -8.58 9.38 -8.83
CA THR A 49 -8.08 10.31 -9.85
C THR A 49 -6.83 9.78 -10.55
N LEU A 50 -5.88 9.23 -9.79
CA LEU A 50 -4.68 8.62 -10.39
C LEU A 50 -5.07 7.41 -11.24
N SER A 51 -5.94 6.54 -10.73
CA SER A 51 -6.45 5.39 -11.47
C SER A 51 -7.14 5.80 -12.78
N LYS A 52 -8.05 6.80 -12.72
CA LYS A 52 -8.75 7.39 -13.87
C LYS A 52 -7.79 7.98 -14.89
N GLN A 53 -6.75 8.70 -14.45
CA GLN A 53 -5.75 9.30 -15.34
C GLN A 53 -4.81 8.27 -15.99
N LEU A 54 -4.51 7.18 -15.29
CA LEU A 54 -3.71 6.08 -15.84
C LEU A 54 -4.52 5.24 -16.83
N THR A 55 -5.79 4.94 -16.50
CA THR A 55 -6.69 4.16 -17.36
C THR A 55 -7.19 4.95 -18.56
N SER A 56 -7.37 6.27 -18.48
CA SER A 56 -7.80 7.09 -19.64
C SER A 56 -6.81 7.10 -20.80
N LYS A 57 -5.56 6.68 -20.57
CA LYS A 57 -4.51 6.57 -21.59
C LYS A 57 -4.40 5.17 -22.19
N ILE A 58 -5.17 4.21 -21.68
CA ILE A 58 -5.13 2.81 -22.10
C ILE A 58 -6.43 2.51 -22.84
N VAL A 59 -6.32 2.10 -24.10
CA VAL A 59 -7.44 1.45 -24.81
C VAL A 59 -7.32 -0.03 -24.48
N SER A 60 -8.10 -0.51 -23.52
CA SER A 60 -8.14 -1.94 -23.19
C SER A 60 -9.26 -2.62 -23.95
N GLU A 61 -8.93 -3.66 -24.71
CA GLU A 61 -9.90 -4.66 -25.12
C GLU A 61 -10.08 -5.65 -23.98
N ASN A 62 -11.30 -6.19 -23.81
CA ASN A 62 -11.50 -7.26 -22.83
C ASN A 62 -10.66 -8.46 -23.27
N PRO A 63 -9.76 -8.97 -22.41
CA PRO A 63 -8.99 -10.15 -22.75
C PRO A 63 -9.94 -11.33 -22.95
N GLY A 64 -9.63 -12.20 -23.91
CA GLY A 64 -10.45 -13.39 -24.21
C GLY A 64 -10.46 -14.42 -23.08
N GLU A 65 -9.44 -14.38 -22.21
CA GLU A 65 -9.30 -15.25 -21.04
C GLU A 65 -8.74 -14.45 -19.85
N ILE A 66 -9.08 -14.84 -18.63
CA ILE A 66 -8.60 -14.22 -17.40
C ILE A 66 -7.44 -15.04 -16.85
N ASP A 67 -6.21 -14.57 -17.05
CA ASP A 67 -5.01 -15.24 -16.54
C ASP A 67 -4.64 -14.82 -15.10
N VAL A 68 -5.17 -13.69 -14.64
CA VAL A 68 -4.83 -13.08 -13.34
C VAL A 68 -6.06 -12.44 -12.70
N GLU A 69 -6.33 -12.77 -11.44
CA GLU A 69 -7.34 -12.12 -10.61
C GLU A 69 -6.67 -11.29 -9.51
N ILE A 70 -7.00 -10.00 -9.41
CA ILE A 70 -6.57 -9.15 -8.30
C ILE A 70 -7.63 -9.19 -7.21
N ILE A 71 -7.21 -9.52 -6.00
CA ILE A 71 -8.11 -9.76 -4.88
C ILE A 71 -7.82 -8.80 -3.74
N ASP A 72 -8.87 -8.20 -3.18
CA ASP A 72 -8.78 -7.42 -1.96
C ASP A 72 -8.66 -8.36 -0.74
N GLY A 73 -7.43 -8.50 -0.22
CA GLY A 73 -7.17 -9.34 0.96
C GLY A 73 -7.86 -8.84 2.23
N PHE A 74 -8.08 -7.53 2.38
CA PHE A 74 -8.75 -6.98 3.56
C PHE A 74 -10.23 -7.33 3.59
N TYR A 75 -10.88 -7.46 2.44
CA TYR A 75 -12.25 -7.95 2.35
C TYR A 75 -12.37 -9.37 2.93
N TYR A 76 -11.46 -10.28 2.58
CA TYR A 76 -11.47 -11.65 3.12
C TYR A 76 -11.14 -11.70 4.61
N MET A 77 -10.19 -10.88 5.07
CA MET A 77 -9.93 -10.72 6.50
C MET A 77 -11.14 -10.19 7.26
N TYR A 78 -11.85 -9.21 6.70
CA TYR A 78 -13.08 -8.67 7.28
C TYR A 78 -14.17 -9.75 7.39
N GLN A 79 -14.33 -10.59 6.35
CA GLN A 79 -15.30 -11.69 6.39
C GLN A 79 -14.95 -12.80 7.39
N ILE A 80 -13.70 -12.93 7.83
CA ILE A 80 -13.31 -13.89 8.88
C ILE A 80 -13.83 -13.40 10.25
N GLY A 81 -14.09 -12.09 10.38
CA GLY A 81 -14.85 -11.50 11.47
C GLY A 81 -14.22 -11.74 12.85
N SER A 82 -15.09 -11.96 13.84
CA SER A 82 -14.70 -12.20 15.24
C SER A 82 -14.09 -13.59 15.48
N THR A 83 -14.20 -14.52 14.53
CA THR A 83 -13.58 -15.85 14.57
C THR A 83 -12.17 -15.82 13.98
N LEU A 84 -11.36 -14.86 14.41
CA LEU A 84 -9.98 -14.75 13.93
C LEU A 84 -9.16 -15.94 14.47
N PRO A 85 -8.55 -16.76 13.60
CA PRO A 85 -7.73 -17.86 14.07
C PRO A 85 -6.54 -17.36 14.89
N GLN A 86 -6.22 -18.06 15.98
CA GLN A 86 -5.18 -17.66 16.93
C GLN A 86 -3.75 -17.81 16.39
N THR A 87 -3.59 -18.31 15.16
CA THR A 87 -2.29 -18.48 14.51
C THR A 87 -2.34 -18.00 13.07
N PHE A 88 -1.22 -17.44 12.59
CA PHE A 88 -1.08 -17.02 11.20
C PHE A 88 -1.33 -18.16 10.21
N GLY A 89 -0.92 -19.39 10.53
CA GLY A 89 -1.14 -20.55 9.68
C GLY A 89 -2.63 -20.83 9.44
N LYS A 90 -3.44 -20.82 10.50
CA LYS A 90 -4.89 -21.02 10.38
C LYS A 90 -5.60 -19.84 9.69
N LEU A 91 -5.09 -18.62 9.87
CA LEU A 91 -5.59 -17.45 9.14
C LEU A 91 -5.33 -17.57 7.64
N ALA A 92 -4.10 -17.94 7.26
CA ALA A 92 -3.73 -18.16 5.86
C ALA A 92 -4.54 -19.29 5.22
N GLU A 93 -4.73 -20.40 5.93
CA GLU A 93 -5.58 -21.52 5.52
C GLU A 93 -7.04 -21.08 5.31
N SER A 94 -7.60 -20.31 6.24
CA SER A 94 -8.98 -19.80 6.13
C SER A 94 -9.18 -18.89 4.93
N ILE A 95 -8.20 -18.02 4.65
CA ILE A 95 -8.22 -17.15 3.46
C ILE A 95 -8.12 -18.01 2.19
N LEU A 96 -7.17 -18.96 2.15
CA LEU A 96 -6.96 -19.83 1.00
C LEU A 96 -8.20 -20.67 0.66
N ILE A 97 -8.87 -21.25 1.65
CA ILE A 97 -10.13 -21.98 1.45
C ILE A 97 -11.18 -21.09 0.78
N LYS A 98 -11.32 -19.84 1.25
CA LYS A 98 -12.28 -18.89 0.66
C LYS A 98 -11.91 -18.45 -0.75
N LEU A 99 -10.60 -18.38 -1.06
CA LEU A 99 -10.10 -18.10 -2.41
C LEU A 99 -10.42 -19.27 -3.35
N CYS A 100 -10.12 -20.50 -2.94
CA CYS A 100 -10.35 -21.70 -3.74
C CYS A 100 -11.82 -22.13 -3.85
N ALA A 101 -12.69 -21.66 -2.96
CA ALA A 101 -14.13 -21.89 -3.05
C ALA A 101 -14.84 -21.03 -4.11
N LYS A 102 -14.17 -19.99 -4.64
CA LYS A 102 -14.66 -19.28 -5.81
C LYS A 102 -14.67 -20.23 -7.01
N LYS A 103 -15.85 -20.52 -7.54
CA LYS A 103 -15.96 -21.00 -8.92
C LYS A 103 -15.80 -19.78 -9.81
N ALA A 104 -14.84 -19.82 -10.75
CA ALA A 104 -14.83 -18.87 -11.85
C ALA A 104 -16.21 -18.97 -12.53
N GLN A 105 -16.93 -17.84 -12.62
CA GLN A 105 -18.10 -17.79 -13.48
C GLN A 105 -17.57 -17.76 -14.92
N GLU A 106 -18.02 -18.72 -15.73
CA GLU A 106 -17.87 -18.72 -17.19
C GLU A 106 -18.47 -17.46 -17.82
#